data_AF-A0A0R2VDB6-F1
#
_entry.id   AF-A0A0R2VDB6-F1
#
_cell.length_a   1.000
_cell.length_b   1.000
_cell.length_c   1.000
_cell.angle_alpha   90.00
_cell.angle_beta   90.00
_cell.angle_gamma   90.00
#
_symmetry.space_group_name_H-M   'P 1'
#
loop_
_entity.id
_entity.type
_entity.pdbx_description
1 polymer ?
#
loop_
_entity_poly.entity_id
_entity_poly.type
_entity_poly.pdbx_seq_one_letter_code
_entity_poly.pdbx_strand_id
1 'polypeptide(L)'
;MIKFFRKIRKHLLAENKFSKYLIYAIGEIILVVIGILIALQINNWNNDNIERELELNMLSEILTNLEKDVFNFNSKITINENAIKHNSAVLEHLILKTPLTDTLRFSYARLTGRGTFEPITVAYENLKSKGINIIGNDSLRISISELYDFKYFYVTEDLRMDYEPIKDFHMSEIYKNVKTILETNDNRGLAVKASAPGSGRGLQRKAGCILLLI
;
A
#
# COMPACT_ATOMS: atom_id res chain seq x y z
N MET A 1 -40.34 -15.50 39.39
CA MET A 1 -39.56 -15.32 40.63
C MET A 1 -40.10 -14.25 41.58
N ILE A 2 -40.54 -13.07 41.11
CA ILE A 2 -41.03 -11.97 41.96
C ILE A 2 -42.20 -12.34 42.92
N LYS A 3 -43.15 -13.19 42.51
CA LYS A 3 -44.31 -13.52 43.36
C LYS A 3 -43.96 -14.41 44.57
N PHE A 4 -42.92 -15.24 44.47
CA PHE A 4 -42.50 -16.17 45.52
C PHE A 4 -41.75 -15.43 46.64
N PHE A 5 -40.74 -14.62 46.27
CA PHE A 5 -40.02 -13.76 47.23
C PHE A 5 -40.95 -12.71 47.88
N ARG A 6 -41.95 -12.21 47.15
CA ARG A 6 -42.97 -11.30 47.71
C ARG A 6 -43.82 -11.96 48.82
N LYS A 7 -44.12 -13.26 48.70
CA LYS A 7 -44.90 -14.00 49.71
C LYS A 7 -44.07 -14.22 50.99
N ILE A 8 -42.79 -14.55 50.83
CA ILE A 8 -41.85 -14.74 51.95
C ILE A 8 -41.61 -13.44 52.71
N ARG A 9 -41.43 -12.30 52.01
CA ARG A 9 -41.29 -10.98 52.66
C ARG A 9 -42.49 -10.60 53.51
N LYS A 10 -43.71 -10.82 53.00
CA LYS A 10 -44.94 -10.54 53.77
C LYS A 10 -45.04 -11.38 55.04
N HIS A 11 -44.60 -12.63 54.99
CA HIS A 11 -44.63 -13.53 56.14
C HIS A 11 -43.59 -13.16 57.20
N LEU A 12 -42.36 -12.78 56.79
CA LEU A 12 -41.28 -12.39 57.71
C LEU A 12 -41.53 -11.02 58.40
N LEU A 13 -42.20 -10.09 57.72
CA LEU A 13 -42.64 -8.81 58.30
C LEU A 13 -43.75 -8.99 59.34
N ALA A 14 -44.62 -9.99 59.17
CA ALA A 14 -45.69 -10.29 60.12
C ALA A 14 -45.19 -10.92 61.43
N GLU A 15 -43.99 -11.51 61.44
CA GLU A 15 -43.40 -12.17 62.61
C GLU A 15 -42.43 -11.29 63.42
N ASN A 16 -42.33 -9.97 63.18
CA ASN A 16 -41.38 -9.05 63.84
C ASN A 16 -39.88 -9.41 63.67
N LYS A 17 -39.54 -10.24 62.67
CA LYS A 17 -38.16 -10.73 62.41
C LYS A 17 -37.39 -9.82 61.43
N PHE A 18 -37.25 -8.54 61.78
CA PHE A 18 -36.61 -7.52 60.93
C PHE A 18 -35.18 -7.89 60.50
N SER A 19 -34.37 -8.46 61.39
CA SER A 19 -32.99 -8.87 61.07
C SER A 19 -32.93 -9.96 59.99
N LYS A 20 -33.88 -10.89 59.96
CA LYS A 20 -33.95 -11.92 58.91
C LYS A 20 -34.37 -11.32 57.57
N TYR A 21 -35.33 -10.40 57.59
CA TYR A 21 -35.76 -9.67 56.39
C TYR A 21 -34.60 -8.91 55.72
N LEU A 22 -33.76 -8.24 56.51
CA LEU A 22 -32.61 -7.50 56.00
C LEU A 22 -31.61 -8.41 55.26
N ILE A 23 -31.30 -9.58 55.84
CA ILE A 23 -30.39 -10.57 55.22
C ILE A 23 -30.94 -11.07 53.87
N TYR A 24 -32.25 -11.35 53.78
CA TYR A 24 -32.87 -11.78 52.53
C TYR A 24 -32.91 -10.66 51.48
N ALA A 25 -33.17 -9.42 51.88
CA ALA A 25 -33.16 -8.27 50.97
C ALA A 25 -31.75 -8.00 50.41
N ILE A 26 -30.72 -8.09 51.25
CA ILE A 26 -29.32 -7.98 50.83
C ILE A 26 -28.96 -9.11 49.84
N GLY A 27 -29.36 -10.36 50.13
CA GLY A 27 -29.15 -11.48 49.22
C GLY A 27 -29.78 -11.28 47.83
N GLU A 28 -30.97 -10.69 47.77
CA GLU A 28 -31.63 -10.38 46.50
C GLU A 28 -30.91 -9.27 45.71
N ILE A 29 -30.44 -8.22 46.39
CA ILE A 29 -29.62 -7.17 45.75
C ILE A 29 -28.34 -7.78 45.18
N ILE A 30 -27.65 -8.63 45.95
CA ILE A 30 -26.42 -9.30 45.49
C ILE A 30 -26.70 -10.17 44.26
N LEU A 31 -27.80 -10.93 44.24
CA LEU A 31 -28.19 -11.75 43.09
C LEU A 31 -28.49 -10.91 41.84
N VAL A 32 -29.18 -9.78 42.00
CA VAL A 32 -29.45 -8.85 40.89
C VAL A 32 -28.14 -8.24 40.37
N VAL A 33 -27.25 -7.81 41.27
CA VAL A 33 -25.94 -7.25 40.91
C VAL A 33 -25.10 -8.27 40.15
N ILE A 34 -25.03 -9.53 40.60
CA ILE A 34 -24.34 -10.61 39.88
C ILE A 34 -24.95 -10.81 38.49
N GLY A 35 -26.28 -10.79 38.38
CA GLY A 35 -26.97 -10.89 37.08
C GLY A 35 -26.58 -9.77 36.11
N ILE A 36 -26.55 -8.52 36.60
CA ILE A 36 -26.14 -7.34 35.80
C ILE A 36 -24.67 -7.43 35.41
N LEU A 37 -23.78 -7.82 36.33
CA LEU A 37 -22.35 -7.96 36.06
C LEU A 37 -22.07 -9.04 35.00
N ILE A 38 -22.75 -10.19 35.09
CA ILE A 38 -22.62 -11.25 34.07
C ILE A 38 -23.14 -10.76 32.71
N ALA A 39 -24.29 -10.07 32.67
CA ALA A 39 -24.82 -9.51 31.43
C ALA A 39 -23.86 -8.50 30.80
N LEU A 40 -23.27 -7.61 31.61
CA LEU A 40 -22.27 -6.64 31.17
C LEU A 40 -20.99 -7.34 30.70
N GLN A 41 -20.54 -8.38 31.39
CA GLN A 41 -19.35 -9.15 31.00
C GLN A 41 -19.54 -9.86 29.66
N ILE A 42 -20.71 -10.46 29.43
CA ILE A 42 -21.04 -11.10 28.14
C ILE A 42 -21.04 -10.06 27.02
N ASN A 43 -21.63 -8.88 27.26
CA ASN A 43 -21.65 -7.80 26.28
C ASN A 43 -20.24 -7.28 25.94
N ASN A 44 -19.40 -7.09 26.96
CA ASN A 44 -18.01 -6.66 26.76
C ASN A 44 -17.21 -7.72 25.99
N TRP A 45 -17.34 -9.00 26.34
CA TRP A 45 -16.65 -10.08 25.63
C TRP A 45 -17.06 -10.17 24.15
N ASN A 46 -18.35 -9.98 23.84
CA ASN A 46 -18.81 -9.93 22.45
C ASN A 46 -18.22 -8.72 21.70
N ASN A 47 -18.15 -7.55 22.33
CA ASN A 47 -17.52 -6.37 21.74
C ASN A 47 -16.02 -6.58 21.50
N ASP A 48 -15.29 -7.14 22.46
CA ASP A 48 -13.88 -7.46 22.33
C ASP A 48 -13.63 -8.42 21.14
N ASN A 49 -14.52 -9.39 20.93
CA ASN A 49 -14.43 -10.31 19.79
C ASN A 49 -14.64 -9.59 18.44
N ILE A 50 -15.60 -8.67 18.36
CA ILE A 50 -15.87 -7.86 17.17
C ILE A 50 -14.67 -6.94 16.87
N GLU A 51 -14.11 -6.29 17.89
CA GLU A 51 -12.93 -5.43 17.73
C GLU A 51 -11.71 -6.22 17.26
N ARG A 52 -11.50 -7.43 17.81
CA ARG A 52 -10.42 -8.33 17.39
C ARG A 52 -10.59 -8.82 15.95
N GLU A 53 -11.81 -9.15 15.54
CA GLU A 53 -12.09 -9.54 14.15
C GLU A 53 -11.77 -8.39 13.20
N LEU A 54 -12.17 -7.17 13.56
CA LEU A 54 -11.85 -5.97 12.80
C LEU A 54 -10.33 -5.76 12.69
N GLU A 55 -9.59 -5.83 13.81
CA GLU A 55 -8.13 -5.73 13.83
C GLU A 55 -7.47 -6.73 12.87
N LEU A 56 -7.84 -8.01 12.96
CA LEU A 56 -7.29 -9.06 12.11
C LEU A 56 -7.57 -8.84 10.62
N ASN A 57 -8.79 -8.40 10.29
CA ASN A 57 -9.15 -8.07 8.91
C ASN A 57 -8.31 -6.90 8.37
N MET A 58 -8.13 -5.84 9.17
CA MET A 58 -7.31 -4.69 8.77
C MET A 58 -5.84 -5.09 8.57
N LEU A 59 -5.28 -5.88 9.49
CA LEU A 59 -3.90 -6.37 9.39
C LEU A 59 -3.71 -7.29 8.18
N SER A 60 -4.69 -8.12 7.85
CA SER A 60 -4.66 -8.99 6.67
C SER A 60 -4.65 -8.19 5.36
N GLU A 61 -5.47 -7.14 5.27
CA GLU A 61 -5.47 -6.23 4.11
C GLU A 61 -4.13 -5.50 3.96
N ILE A 62 -3.59 -4.99 5.07
CA ILE A 62 -2.26 -4.34 5.09
C ILE A 62 -1.18 -5.33 4.66
N LEU A 63 -1.16 -6.54 5.20
CA LEU A 63 -0.20 -7.58 4.81
C LEU A 63 -0.27 -7.86 3.31
N THR A 64 -1.47 -8.02 2.75
CA THR A 64 -1.67 -8.24 1.32
C THR A 64 -1.14 -7.07 0.47
N ASN A 65 -1.27 -5.83 0.97
CA ASN A 65 -0.73 -4.64 0.29
C ASN A 65 0.81 -4.66 0.33
N LEU A 66 1.39 -4.98 1.50
CA LEU A 66 2.85 -5.07 1.68
C LEU A 66 3.48 -6.17 0.82
N GLU A 67 2.85 -7.33 0.69
CA GLU A 67 3.34 -8.41 -0.19
C GLU A 67 3.39 -7.96 -1.66
N LYS A 68 2.37 -7.23 -2.11
CA LYS A 68 2.33 -6.64 -3.45
C LYS A 68 3.39 -5.55 -3.61
N ASP A 69 3.59 -4.72 -2.60
CA ASP A 69 4.64 -3.70 -2.60
C ASP A 69 6.02 -4.33 -2.73
N VAL A 70 6.31 -5.40 -1.99
CA VAL A 70 7.57 -6.16 -2.10
C VAL A 70 7.76 -6.72 -3.50
N PHE A 71 6.72 -7.33 -4.07
CA PHE A 71 6.77 -7.82 -5.45
C PHE A 71 7.05 -6.68 -6.46
N ASN A 72 6.35 -5.56 -6.32
CA ASN A 72 6.53 -4.39 -7.16
C ASN A 72 7.95 -3.83 -7.03
N PHE A 73 8.45 -3.67 -5.80
CA PHE A 73 9.81 -3.22 -5.52
C PHE A 73 10.85 -4.10 -6.21
N ASN A 74 10.75 -5.43 -6.05
CA ASN A 74 11.68 -6.36 -6.67
C ASN A 74 11.67 -6.25 -8.20
N SER A 75 10.48 -6.09 -8.81
CA SER A 75 10.38 -5.83 -10.25
C SER A 75 11.07 -4.53 -10.66
N LYS A 76 10.98 -3.46 -9.85
CA LYS A 76 11.69 -2.19 -10.12
C LYS A 76 13.19 -2.31 -9.99
N ILE A 77 13.68 -3.08 -9.02
CA ILE A 77 15.10 -3.39 -8.87
C ILE A 77 15.61 -4.09 -10.14
N THR A 78 14.92 -5.13 -10.62
CA THR A 78 15.31 -5.82 -11.86
C THR A 78 15.29 -4.90 -13.09
N ILE A 79 14.34 -3.96 -13.18
CA ILE A 79 14.34 -2.95 -14.26
C ILE A 79 15.59 -2.06 -14.17
N ASN A 80 15.94 -1.60 -12.97
CA ASN A 80 17.11 -0.75 -12.75
C ASN A 80 18.43 -1.50 -13.03
N GLU A 81 18.54 -2.77 -12.64
CA GLU A 81 19.72 -3.60 -12.95
C GLU A 81 19.93 -3.75 -14.46
N ASN A 82 18.85 -3.95 -15.21
CA ASN A 82 18.92 -4.00 -16.68
C ASN A 82 19.31 -2.63 -17.27
N ALA A 83 18.77 -1.53 -16.74
CA ALA A 83 19.16 -0.19 -17.16
C ALA A 83 20.65 0.07 -16.91
N ILE A 84 21.16 -0.29 -15.73
CA ILE A 84 22.60 -0.20 -15.40
C ILE A 84 23.44 -0.98 -16.41
N LYS A 85 23.06 -2.21 -16.76
CA LYS A 85 23.78 -3.02 -17.75
C LYS A 85 23.87 -2.32 -19.11
N HIS A 86 22.76 -1.76 -19.60
CA HIS A 86 22.73 -1.07 -20.89
C HIS A 86 23.50 0.26 -20.85
N ASN A 87 23.37 1.02 -19.76
CA ASN A 87 24.09 2.27 -19.56
C ASN A 87 25.60 2.04 -19.54
N SER A 88 26.07 1.01 -18.83
CA SER A 88 27.49 0.64 -18.77
C SER A 88 28.04 0.23 -20.14
N ALA A 89 27.29 -0.56 -20.92
CA ALA A 89 27.72 -0.97 -22.26
C ALA A 89 27.85 0.24 -23.23
N VAL A 90 26.92 1.20 -23.15
CA VAL A 90 26.98 2.43 -23.93
C VAL A 90 28.15 3.31 -23.47
N LEU A 91 28.33 3.48 -22.17
CA LEU A 91 29.43 4.27 -21.62
C LEU A 91 30.80 3.72 -22.05
N GLU A 92 31.00 2.41 -21.96
CA GLU A 92 32.23 1.75 -22.39
C GLU A 92 32.48 1.97 -23.88
N HIS A 93 31.45 1.80 -24.72
CA HIS A 93 31.55 2.11 -26.15
C HIS A 93 31.97 3.55 -26.41
N LEU A 94 31.37 4.52 -25.71
CA LEU A 94 31.69 5.95 -25.88
C LEU A 94 33.14 6.27 -25.48
N ILE A 95 33.65 5.65 -24.41
CA ILE A 95 35.03 5.82 -23.94
C ILE A 95 36.02 5.20 -24.93
N LEU A 96 35.76 3.96 -25.35
CA LEU A 96 36.68 3.19 -26.19
C LEU A 96 36.52 3.47 -27.69
N LYS A 97 35.45 4.17 -28.08
CA LYS A 97 35.10 4.47 -29.48
C LYS A 97 35.03 3.21 -30.36
N THR A 98 34.44 2.15 -29.83
CA THR A 98 34.27 0.88 -30.58
C THR A 98 33.29 1.04 -31.74
N PRO A 99 33.23 0.12 -32.72
CA PRO A 99 32.21 0.16 -33.77
C PRO A 99 30.79 -0.02 -33.21
N LEU A 100 29.80 0.62 -33.84
CA LEU A 100 28.39 0.47 -33.48
C LEU A 100 27.85 -0.91 -33.90
N THR A 101 27.48 -1.73 -32.92
CA THR A 101 26.90 -3.07 -33.12
C THR A 101 25.38 -3.09 -32.91
N ASP A 102 24.69 -4.14 -33.34
CA ASP A 102 23.24 -4.30 -33.12
C ASP A 102 22.87 -4.36 -31.64
N THR A 103 23.64 -5.10 -30.84
CA THR A 103 23.46 -5.17 -29.38
C THR A 103 23.58 -3.79 -28.73
N LEU A 104 24.49 -2.97 -29.24
CA LEU A 104 24.70 -1.63 -28.74
C LEU A 104 23.57 -0.67 -29.17
N ARG A 105 23.09 -0.76 -30.43
CA ARG A 105 21.89 -0.04 -30.88
C ARG A 105 20.68 -0.34 -29.98
N PHE A 106 20.49 -1.61 -29.61
CA PHE A 106 19.45 -1.99 -28.66
C PHE A 106 19.68 -1.38 -27.27
N SER A 107 20.92 -1.33 -26.79
CA SER A 107 21.26 -0.73 -25.50
C SER A 107 21.02 0.79 -25.48
N TYR A 108 21.30 1.49 -26.60
CA TYR A 108 20.95 2.91 -26.76
C TYR A 108 19.44 3.17 -26.61
N ALA A 109 18.59 2.29 -27.16
CA ALA A 109 17.15 2.40 -27.02
C ALA A 109 16.64 2.13 -25.59
N ARG A 110 17.51 1.64 -24.69
CA ARG A 110 17.20 1.31 -23.29
C ARG A 110 17.82 2.28 -22.28
N LEU A 111 18.46 3.35 -22.74
CA LEU A 111 19.06 4.38 -21.87
C LEU A 111 18.01 5.20 -21.11
N THR A 112 16.78 5.23 -21.62
CA THR A 112 15.68 5.99 -21.01
C THR A 112 14.84 5.10 -20.11
N GLY A 113 14.55 5.59 -18.90
CA GLY A 113 13.61 4.97 -17.98
C GLY A 113 14.25 4.43 -16.71
N ARG A 114 13.42 4.22 -15.70
CA ARG A 114 13.78 3.62 -14.42
C ARG A 114 12.60 2.84 -13.85
N GLY A 115 12.87 2.01 -12.85
CA GLY A 115 11.86 1.53 -11.94
C GLY A 115 11.37 2.66 -11.04
N THR A 116 10.12 3.10 -11.23
CA THR A 116 9.40 3.94 -10.26
C THR A 116 8.67 3.06 -9.26
N PHE A 117 8.80 3.36 -7.97
CA PHE A 117 8.06 2.71 -6.91
C PHE A 117 6.98 3.67 -6.41
N GLU A 118 5.77 3.14 -6.24
CA GLU A 118 4.64 3.82 -5.60
C GLU A 118 4.00 2.79 -4.67
N PRO A 119 3.92 3.07 -3.35
CA PRO A 119 3.35 2.13 -2.39
C PRO A 119 1.83 2.03 -2.53
N ILE A 120 1.28 0.85 -2.28
CA ILE A 120 -0.16 0.65 -2.20
C ILE A 120 -0.65 1.10 -0.82
N THR A 121 -1.36 2.23 -0.75
CA THR A 121 -1.77 2.85 0.52
C THR A 121 -3.20 2.54 0.95
N VAL A 122 -4.00 1.88 0.12
CA VAL A 122 -5.47 1.75 0.31
C VAL A 122 -5.83 1.17 1.68
N ALA A 123 -5.23 0.04 2.06
CA ALA A 123 -5.53 -0.60 3.36
C ALA A 123 -5.13 0.28 4.55
N TYR A 124 -4.00 1.00 4.43
CA TYR A 124 -3.52 1.90 5.47
C TYR A 124 -4.38 3.16 5.60
N GLU A 125 -4.81 3.76 4.49
CA GLU A 125 -5.73 4.90 4.52
C GLU A 125 -7.10 4.51 5.11
N ASN A 126 -7.57 3.29 4.80
CA ASN A 126 -8.77 2.74 5.45
C ASN A 126 -8.56 2.61 6.97
N LEU A 127 -7.40 2.12 7.42
CA LEU A 127 -7.05 2.05 8.85
C LEU A 127 -7.08 3.44 9.50
N LYS A 128 -6.43 4.43 8.89
CA LYS A 128 -6.46 5.81 9.40
C LYS A 128 -7.88 6.36 9.49
N SER A 129 -8.71 6.13 8.49
CA SER A 129 -10.10 6.61 8.45
C SER A 129 -10.99 5.99 9.53
N LYS A 130 -10.79 4.72 9.86
CA LYS A 130 -11.53 4.01 10.91
C LYS A 130 -10.96 4.27 12.31
N GLY A 131 -9.70 4.66 12.40
CA GLY A 131 -8.96 4.95 13.62
C GLY A 131 -7.84 3.95 13.82
N ILE A 132 -6.60 4.45 13.89
CA ILE A 132 -5.40 3.61 14.02
C ILE A 132 -5.42 2.74 15.29
N ASN A 133 -6.14 3.18 16.33
CA ASN A 133 -6.26 2.49 17.63
C ASN A 133 -6.97 1.13 17.53
N ILE A 134 -7.58 0.79 16.38
CA ILE A 134 -8.08 -0.56 16.08
C ILE A 134 -6.97 -1.59 16.20
N ILE A 135 -5.73 -1.23 15.87
CA ILE A 135 -4.58 -2.10 16.12
C ILE A 135 -4.22 -1.99 17.59
N GLY A 136 -4.54 -3.02 18.38
CA GLY A 136 -4.32 -3.01 19.83
C GLY A 136 -2.85 -3.11 20.22
N ASN A 137 -2.00 -3.65 19.34
CA ASN A 137 -0.55 -3.69 19.57
C ASN A 137 0.10 -2.35 19.20
N ASP A 138 0.49 -1.58 20.23
CA ASP A 138 1.10 -0.25 20.08
C ASP A 138 2.36 -0.27 19.21
N SER A 139 3.28 -1.22 19.46
CA SER A 139 4.53 -1.32 18.70
C SER A 139 4.28 -1.61 17.22
N LEU A 140 3.32 -2.49 16.90
CA LEU A 140 2.94 -2.80 15.53
C LEU A 140 2.27 -1.60 14.86
N ARG A 141 1.33 -0.94 15.54
CA ARG A 141 0.65 0.26 15.06
C ARG A 141 1.63 1.39 14.73
N ILE A 142 2.62 1.61 15.59
CA ILE A 142 3.71 2.58 15.36
C ILE A 142 4.52 2.17 14.14
N SER A 143 4.95 0.90 14.05
CA SER A 143 5.76 0.41 12.94
C SER A 143 5.06 0.54 11.58
N ILE A 144 3.75 0.25 11.52
CA ILE A 144 2.92 0.43 10.32
C ILE A 144 2.86 1.93 9.97
N SER A 145 2.61 2.79 10.96
CA SER A 145 2.49 4.24 10.72
C SER A 145 3.82 4.83 10.23
N GLU A 146 4.94 4.47 10.86
CA GLU A 146 6.28 4.89 10.43
C GLU A 146 6.62 4.45 9.00
N LEU A 147 6.18 3.25 8.60
CA LEU A 147 6.40 2.77 7.24
C LEU A 147 5.68 3.65 6.22
N TYR A 148 4.37 3.87 6.42
CA TYR A 148 3.53 4.54 5.42
C TYR A 148 3.66 6.07 5.45
N ASP A 149 3.65 6.69 6.63
CA ASP A 149 3.67 8.17 6.74
C ASP A 149 5.08 8.75 6.63
N PHE A 150 6.13 7.95 6.85
CA PHE A 150 7.51 8.42 6.82
C PHE A 150 8.35 7.68 5.76
N LYS A 151 8.65 6.40 5.96
CA LYS A 151 9.65 5.69 5.13
C LYS A 151 9.28 5.67 3.64
N TYR A 152 8.03 5.38 3.32
CA TYR A 152 7.53 5.37 1.95
C TYR A 152 7.54 6.76 1.30
N PHE A 153 7.26 7.82 2.04
CA PHE A 153 7.35 9.18 1.53
C PHE A 153 8.79 9.51 1.10
N TYR A 154 9.78 9.31 1.98
CA TYR A 154 11.17 9.61 1.65
C TYR A 154 11.70 8.75 0.51
N VAL A 155 11.41 7.45 0.50
CA VAL A 155 11.85 6.58 -0.60
C VAL A 155 11.29 7.04 -1.95
N THR A 156 10.01 7.41 -2.02
CA THR A 156 9.42 7.85 -3.30
C THR A 156 9.93 9.22 -3.72
N GLU A 157 10.10 10.14 -2.78
CA GLU A 157 10.58 11.50 -3.06
C GLU A 157 12.06 11.50 -3.44
N ASP A 158 12.93 10.79 -2.71
CA ASP A 158 14.35 10.65 -3.02
C ASP A 158 14.54 10.08 -4.44
N LEU A 159 13.83 8.99 -4.74
CA LEU A 159 13.87 8.38 -6.07
C LEU A 159 13.40 9.36 -7.16
N ARG A 160 12.43 10.24 -6.87
CA ARG A 160 11.96 11.27 -7.81
C ARG A 160 13.02 12.35 -8.00
N MET A 161 13.55 12.89 -6.90
CA MET A 161 14.54 13.97 -6.91
C MET A 161 15.83 13.57 -7.62
N ASP A 162 16.31 12.35 -7.44
CA ASP A 162 17.54 11.87 -8.08
C ASP A 162 17.40 11.74 -9.61
N TYR A 163 16.21 11.40 -10.08
CA TYR A 163 15.99 11.06 -11.49
C TYR A 163 15.56 12.22 -12.35
N GLU A 164 14.65 13.08 -11.87
CA GLU A 164 14.03 14.13 -12.70
C GLU A 164 15.07 15.02 -13.40
N PRO A 165 16.15 15.50 -12.75
CA PRO A 165 17.17 16.31 -13.42
C PRO A 165 17.92 15.54 -14.51
N ILE A 166 18.25 14.27 -14.26
CA ILE A 166 18.97 13.41 -15.21
C ILE A 166 18.07 13.10 -16.40
N LYS A 167 16.79 12.77 -16.15
CA LYS A 167 15.80 12.53 -17.19
C LYS A 167 15.67 13.76 -18.09
N ASP A 168 15.47 14.94 -17.52
CA ASP A 168 15.25 16.14 -18.32
C ASP A 168 16.46 16.48 -19.19
N PHE A 169 17.66 16.43 -18.61
CA PHE A 169 18.90 16.61 -19.37
C PHE A 169 19.05 15.54 -20.45
N HIS A 170 18.93 14.27 -20.09
CA HIS A 170 19.17 13.15 -20.98
C HIS A 170 18.15 13.09 -22.12
N MET A 171 16.87 13.29 -21.82
CA MET A 171 15.82 13.38 -22.84
C MET A 171 16.05 14.57 -23.76
N SER A 172 16.50 15.72 -23.26
CA SER A 172 16.81 16.87 -24.11
C SER A 172 17.93 16.57 -25.11
N GLU A 173 18.98 15.84 -24.69
CA GLU A 173 20.09 15.48 -25.57
C GLU A 173 19.76 14.31 -26.49
N ILE A 174 19.00 13.32 -26.01
CA ILE A 174 18.50 12.23 -26.86
C ILE A 174 17.59 12.79 -27.95
N TYR A 175 16.60 13.64 -27.63
CA TYR A 175 15.70 14.19 -28.65
C TYR A 175 16.40 15.06 -29.69
N LYS A 176 17.49 15.74 -29.31
CA LYS A 176 18.30 16.51 -30.26
C LYS A 176 19.11 15.62 -31.20
N ASN A 177 19.70 14.54 -30.67
CA ASN A 177 20.76 13.79 -31.37
C ASN A 177 20.33 12.40 -31.86
N VAL A 178 19.22 11.86 -31.38
CA VAL A 178 18.74 10.52 -31.69
C VAL A 178 17.43 10.61 -32.49
N LYS A 179 17.44 10.06 -33.71
CA LYS A 179 16.25 9.95 -34.55
C LYS A 179 15.77 8.51 -34.58
N THR A 180 14.50 8.29 -34.22
CA THR A 180 13.83 7.01 -34.49
C THR A 180 13.38 7.00 -35.94
N ILE A 181 13.94 6.08 -36.73
CA ILE A 181 13.47 5.83 -38.10
C ILE A 181 12.51 4.65 -38.01
N LEU A 182 11.23 4.91 -38.28
CA LEU A 182 10.26 3.86 -38.52
C LEU A 182 10.38 3.49 -40.00
N GLU A 183 10.99 2.34 -40.29
CA GLU A 183 10.90 1.77 -41.64
C GLU A 183 9.46 1.32 -41.87
N THR A 184 8.65 2.19 -42.45
CA THR A 184 7.38 1.80 -43.03
C THR A 184 7.69 1.02 -44.30
N ASN A 185 7.45 -0.30 -44.29
CA ASN A 185 7.40 -1.13 -45.49
C ASN A 185 6.18 -0.75 -46.35
N ASP A 186 6.09 0.50 -46.78
CA ASP A 186 5.04 0.94 -47.69
C ASP A 186 5.66 1.75 -48.83
N ASN A 187 5.70 1.10 -50.00
CA ASN A 187 6.08 1.67 -51.29
C ASN A 187 5.01 2.64 -51.83
N ARG A 188 4.40 3.45 -50.95
CA ARG A 188 3.44 4.49 -51.33
C ARG A 188 3.78 5.76 -50.58
N GLY A 189 4.44 6.66 -51.29
CA GLY A 189 4.91 7.93 -50.75
C GLY A 189 3.79 8.72 -50.09
N LEU A 190 4.00 9.06 -48.82
CA LEU A 190 3.39 10.21 -48.17
C LEU A 190 4.45 10.77 -47.20
N ALA A 191 5.00 11.93 -47.58
CA ALA A 191 5.88 12.70 -46.74
C ALA A 191 5.13 13.13 -45.47
N VAL A 192 5.46 12.53 -44.33
CA VAL A 192 5.05 13.07 -43.03
C VAL A 192 6.25 13.84 -42.47
N LYS A 193 6.24 15.15 -42.68
CA LYS A 193 6.97 16.10 -41.85
C LYS A 193 6.48 15.91 -40.41
N ALA A 194 7.32 15.32 -39.55
CA ALA A 194 7.07 15.28 -38.13
C ALA A 194 7.37 16.67 -37.52
N SER A 195 6.36 17.55 -37.53
CA SER A 195 6.25 18.60 -36.51
C SER A 195 5.78 17.95 -35.21
N ALA A 196 6.42 18.29 -34.10
CA ALA A 196 6.08 17.84 -32.74
C ALA A 196 4.57 18.00 -32.45
N PRO A 197 3.96 17.09 -31.66
CA PRO A 197 3.23 17.61 -30.50
C PRO A 197 3.09 16.64 -29.31
N GLY A 198 2.94 17.25 -28.11
CA GLY A 198 1.76 17.08 -27.26
C GLY A 198 1.31 15.68 -26.82
N SER A 199 1.25 15.54 -25.50
CA SER A 199 0.46 14.58 -24.71
C SER A 199 -0.70 13.87 -25.45
N GLY A 200 -0.63 12.54 -25.54
CA GLY A 200 -1.76 11.69 -25.96
C GLY A 200 -1.44 10.22 -25.78
N ARG A 201 -2.23 9.51 -24.96
CA ARG A 201 -2.08 8.07 -24.67
C ARG A 201 -2.44 7.22 -25.89
N GLY A 202 -1.69 6.14 -26.06
CA GLY A 202 -2.16 4.87 -26.62
C GLY A 202 -1.68 4.57 -28.04
N LEU A 203 -0.79 3.58 -28.17
CA LEU A 203 -1.00 2.48 -29.13
C LEU A 203 -0.06 1.30 -28.85
N GLN A 204 -0.62 0.11 -28.99
CA GLN A 204 -0.04 -1.20 -28.74
C GLN A 204 0.98 -1.62 -29.82
N ARG A 205 2.07 -2.23 -29.36
CA ARG A 205 2.99 -3.23 -29.96
C ARG A 205 2.91 -3.52 -31.47
N LYS A 206 4.02 -3.22 -32.16
CA LYS A 206 4.91 -4.13 -32.94
C LYS A 206 5.65 -3.31 -34.02
N ALA A 207 6.91 -2.96 -33.77
CA ALA A 207 7.87 -2.61 -34.81
C ALA A 207 9.27 -2.70 -34.21
N GLY A 208 10.19 -3.41 -34.87
CA GLY A 208 11.61 -3.37 -34.53
C GLY A 208 12.14 -2.00 -34.93
N CYS A 209 12.50 -1.16 -33.95
CA CYS A 209 13.18 0.10 -34.21
C CYS A 209 14.67 -0.15 -34.39
N ILE A 210 15.20 0.18 -35.57
CA ILE A 210 16.64 0.36 -35.76
C ILE A 210 16.94 1.84 -35.51
N LEU A 211 17.79 2.10 -34.51
CA LEU A 211 18.25 3.43 -34.14
C LEU A 211 19.51 3.75 -34.95
N LEU A 212 19.48 4.81 -35.75
CA LEU A 212 20.68 5.35 -36.41
C LEU A 212 21.13 6.61 -35.64
N LEU A 213 22.33 6.57 -35.08
CA LEU A 213 23.05 7.74 -34.58
C LEU A 213 23.75 8.40 -35.78
N ILE A 214 23.55 9.71 -35.96
CA ILE A 214 24.27 10.56 -36.95
C ILE A 214 25.35 11.34 -36.20
#